data_AF-A0A378V1H4-F1
#
_entry.id   AF-A0A378V1H4-F1
#
_cell.length_a   1.000
_cell.length_b   1.000
_cell.length_c   1.000
_cell.angle_alpha   90.00
_cell.angle_beta   90.00
_cell.angle_gamma   90.00
#
_symmetry.space_group_name_H-M   'P 1'
#
loop_
_entity.id
_entity.type
_entity.pdbx_description
1 polymer ?
#
loop_
_entity_poly.entity_id
_entity_poly.type
_entity_poly.pdbx_seq_one_letter_code
_entity_poly.pdbx_strand_id
1 'polypeptide(L)'
;MSHTQFGSLAKGGLNWDSVPLRLFAGGNAKFWNPADIDFSRDRADWEALTDREREYATRLCAEFIAGEEAVTKDIQPFMTAMRAEGRLGDEMYLTQFAFEEAKHTQVFRMWLDAVGIADDLHNYFDELPAYRQMFYEELPQSLDALYTDPSQPRRYGHR
;
A
#
# COMPACT_ATOMS: atom_id res chain seq x y z
N MET A 1 -6.83 16.34 -18.93
CA MET A 1 -8.31 16.31 -18.89
C MET A 1 -8.82 17.59 -18.24
N SER A 2 -9.82 18.24 -18.80
CA SER A 2 -10.50 19.39 -18.17
C SER A 2 -11.67 18.89 -17.31
N HIS A 3 -11.95 19.58 -16.20
CA HIS A 3 -13.13 19.28 -15.38
C HIS A 3 -14.39 19.80 -16.08
N THR A 4 -15.40 18.95 -16.22
CA THR A 4 -16.71 19.30 -16.80
C THR A 4 -17.82 19.34 -15.76
N GLN A 5 -17.66 18.63 -14.65
CA GLN A 5 -18.58 18.55 -13.52
C GLN A 5 -17.83 18.21 -12.23
N PHE A 6 -18.50 18.42 -11.09
CA PHE A 6 -17.99 18.06 -9.76
C PHE A 6 -18.96 17.11 -9.06
N GLY A 7 -18.52 15.87 -8.79
CA GLY A 7 -19.36 14.83 -8.18
C GLY A 7 -19.86 15.19 -6.78
N SER A 8 -19.10 15.98 -6.02
CA SER A 8 -19.48 16.47 -4.69
C SER A 8 -20.66 17.44 -4.71
N LEU A 9 -20.97 18.06 -5.84
CA LEU A 9 -22.08 19.01 -6.02
C LEU A 9 -23.32 18.36 -6.68
N ALA A 10 -23.29 17.06 -6.94
CA ALA A 10 -24.41 16.35 -7.53
C ALA A 10 -25.64 16.38 -6.61
N LYS A 11 -26.84 16.30 -7.20
CA LYS A 11 -28.10 16.20 -6.45
C LYS A 11 -28.05 14.98 -5.52
N GLY A 12 -28.27 15.20 -4.22
CA GLY A 12 -28.22 14.15 -3.20
C GLY A 12 -26.84 13.97 -2.54
N GLY A 13 -25.80 14.66 -3.03
CA GLY A 13 -24.46 14.62 -2.44
C GLY A 13 -23.79 13.24 -2.53
N LEU A 14 -22.88 12.96 -1.60
CA LEU A 14 -22.20 11.67 -1.48
C LEU A 14 -23.09 10.64 -0.78
N ASN A 15 -23.03 9.39 -1.24
CA ASN A 15 -23.70 8.27 -0.57
C ASN A 15 -22.82 7.71 0.56
N TRP A 16 -23.03 8.19 1.79
CA TRP A 16 -22.27 7.77 2.98
C TRP A 16 -22.43 6.29 3.36
N ASP A 17 -23.48 5.62 2.87
CA ASP A 17 -23.69 4.17 3.09
C ASP A 17 -22.92 3.30 2.08
N SER A 18 -22.30 3.91 1.07
CA SER A 18 -21.45 3.19 0.11
C SER A 18 -20.25 2.55 0.81
N VAL A 19 -19.81 1.39 0.31
CA VAL A 19 -18.65 0.66 0.85
C VAL A 19 -17.40 1.55 0.98
N PRO A 20 -16.92 2.27 -0.05
CA PRO A 20 -15.68 3.04 0.07
C PRO A 20 -15.78 4.16 1.12
N LEU A 21 -16.93 4.82 1.26
CA LEU A 21 -17.07 5.90 2.26
C LEU A 21 -17.23 5.39 3.68
N ARG A 22 -17.81 4.19 3.88
CA ARG A 22 -17.78 3.52 5.18
C ARG A 22 -16.38 3.05 5.56
N LEU A 23 -15.59 2.56 4.60
CA LEU A 23 -14.19 2.22 4.83
C LEU A 23 -13.37 3.47 5.16
N PHE A 24 -13.56 4.55 4.40
CA PHE A 24 -12.91 5.84 4.65
C PHE A 24 -13.19 6.38 6.07
N ALA A 25 -14.46 6.35 6.50
CA ALA A 25 -14.85 6.70 7.87
C ALA A 25 -14.25 5.74 8.91
N GLY A 26 -14.16 4.44 8.57
CA GLY A 26 -13.53 3.43 9.40
C GLY A 26 -12.04 3.66 9.63
N GLY A 27 -11.28 3.98 8.58
CA GLY A 27 -9.86 4.34 8.65
C GLY A 27 -9.64 5.60 9.48
N ASN A 28 -10.51 6.62 9.33
CA ASN A 28 -10.46 7.81 10.17
C ASN A 28 -10.68 7.50 11.66
N ALA A 29 -11.65 6.62 11.98
CA ALA A 29 -11.96 6.25 13.35
C ALA A 29 -10.89 5.34 14.00
N LYS A 30 -10.12 4.63 13.19
CA LYS A 30 -9.08 3.68 13.63
C LYS A 30 -7.66 4.15 13.26
N PHE A 31 -7.50 5.44 13.01
CA PHE A 31 -6.20 6.01 12.73
C PHE A 31 -5.22 5.72 13.87
N TRP A 32 -3.98 5.39 13.52
CA TRP A 32 -2.89 5.17 14.47
C TRP A 32 -1.64 5.91 13.98
N ASN A 33 -0.89 6.44 14.94
CA ASN A 33 0.33 7.21 14.70
C ASN A 33 1.56 6.32 14.94
N PRO A 34 2.47 6.14 13.95
CA PRO A 34 3.69 5.37 14.14
C PRO A 34 4.57 5.86 15.29
N ALA A 35 4.53 7.15 15.61
CA ALA A 35 5.30 7.71 16.72
C ALA A 35 4.79 7.28 18.11
N ASP A 36 3.59 6.72 18.20
CA ASP A 36 3.03 6.19 19.45
C ASP A 36 3.51 4.75 19.73
N ILE A 37 4.22 4.13 18.78
CA ILE A 37 4.78 2.79 18.94
C ILE A 37 6.12 2.89 19.67
N ASP A 38 6.20 2.26 20.84
CA ASP A 38 7.43 2.20 21.63
C ASP A 38 8.35 1.07 21.16
N PHE A 39 9.36 1.42 20.36
CA PHE A 39 10.42 0.50 19.91
C PHE A 39 11.63 0.44 20.86
N SER A 40 11.58 1.07 22.04
CA SER A 40 12.75 1.23 22.91
C SER A 40 13.34 -0.08 23.42
N ARG A 41 12.53 -1.14 23.44
CA ARG A 41 12.93 -2.48 23.87
C ARG A 41 13.47 -3.35 22.72
N ASP A 42 13.02 -3.10 21.50
CA ASP A 42 13.25 -3.99 20.34
C ASP A 42 14.73 -4.27 20.09
N ARG A 43 15.62 -3.28 20.28
CA ARG A 43 17.07 -3.48 20.13
C ARG A 43 17.62 -4.52 21.11
N ALA A 44 17.22 -4.47 22.37
CA ALA A 44 17.71 -5.42 23.37
C ALA A 44 17.22 -6.84 23.06
N ASP A 45 15.97 -6.99 22.63
CA ASP A 45 15.42 -8.28 22.22
C ASP A 45 16.08 -8.77 20.91
N TRP A 46 16.40 -7.86 19.98
CA TRP A 46 17.11 -8.16 18.72
C TRP A 46 18.54 -8.67 18.94
N GLU A 47 19.28 -8.05 19.87
CA GLU A 47 20.64 -8.46 20.24
C GLU A 47 20.66 -9.81 20.96
N ALA A 48 19.56 -10.20 21.63
CA ALA A 48 19.42 -11.49 22.29
C ALA A 48 19.15 -12.66 21.34
N LEU A 49 18.73 -12.39 20.09
CA LEU A 49 18.54 -13.42 19.06
C LEU A 49 19.88 -14.05 18.62
N THR A 50 19.79 -15.21 18.00
CA THR A 50 20.90 -15.79 17.24
C THR A 50 21.08 -15.08 15.89
N ASP A 51 22.26 -15.23 15.27
CA ASP A 51 22.51 -14.66 13.93
C ASP A 51 21.49 -15.16 12.89
N ARG A 52 21.13 -16.45 12.95
CA ARG A 52 20.16 -17.05 12.03
C ARG A 52 18.75 -16.50 12.21
N GLU A 53 18.33 -16.24 13.45
CA GLU A 53 17.03 -15.63 13.73
C GLU A 53 16.98 -14.19 13.23
N ARG A 54 18.05 -13.42 13.46
CA ARG A 54 18.17 -12.06 12.91
C ARG A 54 18.17 -12.05 11.39
N GLU A 55 18.90 -12.96 10.75
CA GLU A 55 18.95 -13.07 9.29
C GLU A 55 17.55 -13.30 8.71
N TYR A 56 16.80 -14.26 9.27
CA TYR A 56 15.45 -14.57 8.80
C TYR A 56 14.48 -13.42 9.04
N ALA A 57 14.51 -12.80 10.23
CA ALA A 57 13.67 -11.65 10.54
C ALA A 57 13.99 -10.43 9.67
N THR A 58 15.27 -10.19 9.38
CA THR A 58 15.71 -9.10 8.49
C THR A 58 15.22 -9.32 7.07
N ARG A 59 15.39 -10.54 6.53
CA ARG A 59 14.89 -10.90 5.20
C ARG A 59 13.38 -10.69 5.09
N LEU A 60 12.62 -11.18 6.07
CA LEU A 60 11.18 -11.00 6.10
C LEU A 60 10.79 -9.52 6.15
N CYS A 61 11.45 -8.73 6.99
CA CYS A 61 11.18 -7.30 7.09
C CYS A 61 11.55 -6.56 5.79
N ALA A 62 12.61 -6.97 5.09
CA ALA A 62 12.99 -6.43 3.79
C ALA A 62 11.90 -6.70 2.73
N GLU A 63 11.36 -7.93 2.69
CA GLU A 63 10.22 -8.27 1.83
C GLU A 63 8.98 -7.42 2.14
N PHE A 64 8.66 -7.20 3.42
CA PHE A 64 7.53 -6.33 3.79
C PHE A 64 7.75 -4.88 3.35
N ILE A 65 8.82 -4.23 3.80
CA ILE A 65 9.02 -2.79 3.55
C ILE A 65 9.11 -2.47 2.04
N ALA A 66 9.74 -3.34 1.25
CA ALA A 66 9.78 -3.17 -0.20
C ALA A 66 8.40 -3.38 -0.84
N GLY A 67 7.59 -4.30 -0.30
CA GLY A 67 6.21 -4.52 -0.72
C GLY A 67 5.32 -3.32 -0.41
N GLU A 68 5.41 -2.77 0.80
CA GLU A 68 4.67 -1.56 1.22
C GLU A 68 5.03 -0.36 0.32
N GLU A 69 6.31 -0.19 -0.01
CA GLU A 69 6.77 0.86 -0.92
C GLU A 69 6.20 0.64 -2.34
N ALA A 70 6.21 -0.60 -2.83
CA ALA A 70 5.66 -0.95 -4.14
C ALA A 70 4.16 -0.62 -4.22
N VAL A 71 3.35 -1.07 -3.27
CA VAL A 71 1.90 -0.78 -3.29
C VAL A 71 1.60 0.70 -3.10
N THR A 72 2.42 1.44 -2.34
CA THR A 72 2.32 2.91 -2.23
C THR A 72 2.50 3.60 -3.59
N LYS A 73 3.40 3.08 -4.43
CA LYS A 73 3.67 3.58 -5.78
C LYS A 73 2.65 3.12 -6.80
N ASP A 74 2.26 1.85 -6.72
CA ASP A 74 1.53 1.18 -7.80
C ASP A 74 0.02 1.33 -7.65
N ILE A 75 -0.51 1.78 -6.52
CA ILE A 75 -1.96 1.99 -6.35
C ILE A 75 -2.51 3.22 -7.12
N GLN A 76 -1.63 4.14 -7.52
CA GLN A 76 -1.97 5.43 -8.13
C GLN A 76 -2.75 5.35 -9.47
N PRO A 77 -2.47 4.41 -10.39
CA PRO A 77 -3.27 4.20 -11.59
C PRO A 77 -4.73 3.87 -11.26
N PHE A 78 -5.00 3.22 -10.12
CA PHE A 78 -6.35 2.87 -9.70
C PHE A 78 -7.18 4.13 -9.34
N MET A 79 -6.56 5.13 -8.71
CA MET A 79 -7.22 6.43 -8.48
C MET A 79 -7.58 7.09 -9.82
N THR A 80 -6.67 7.03 -10.80
CA THR A 80 -6.91 7.55 -12.15
C THR A 80 -8.08 6.82 -12.83
N ALA A 81 -8.19 5.51 -12.66
CA ALA A 81 -9.34 4.74 -13.14
C ALA A 81 -10.65 5.16 -12.48
N MET A 82 -10.67 5.34 -11.15
CA MET A 82 -11.87 5.80 -10.43
C MET A 82 -12.30 7.20 -10.87
N ARG A 83 -11.34 8.08 -11.17
CA ARG A 83 -11.61 9.39 -11.76
C ARG A 83 -12.24 9.27 -13.14
N ALA A 84 -11.72 8.39 -14.00
CA ALA A 84 -12.27 8.15 -15.35
C ALA A 84 -13.71 7.60 -15.30
N GLU A 85 -14.03 6.78 -14.29
CA GLU A 85 -15.38 6.26 -14.06
C GLU A 85 -16.32 7.25 -13.31
N GLY A 86 -15.83 8.40 -12.86
CA GLY A 86 -16.60 9.38 -12.09
C GLY A 86 -16.98 8.90 -10.68
N ARG A 87 -16.19 7.99 -10.11
CA ARG A 87 -16.45 7.32 -8.83
C ARG A 87 -15.73 8.00 -7.66
N LEU A 88 -16.17 9.22 -7.33
CA LEU A 88 -15.49 10.05 -6.33
C LEU A 88 -15.35 9.38 -4.96
N GLY A 89 -16.34 8.59 -4.51
CA GLY A 89 -16.25 7.89 -3.22
C GLY A 89 -15.11 6.88 -3.16
N ASP A 90 -14.89 6.13 -4.25
CA ASP A 90 -13.76 5.19 -4.38
C ASP A 90 -12.43 5.95 -4.49
N GLU A 91 -12.38 7.03 -5.27
CA GLU A 91 -11.18 7.90 -5.37
C GLU A 91 -10.79 8.48 -4.00
N MET A 92 -11.76 8.96 -3.21
CA MET A 92 -11.53 9.43 -1.84
C MET A 92 -10.93 8.33 -0.95
N TYR A 93 -11.49 7.13 -0.98
CA TYR A 93 -10.99 6.01 -0.18
C TYR A 93 -9.56 5.62 -0.58
N LEU A 94 -9.28 5.55 -1.89
CA LEU A 94 -7.95 5.20 -2.38
C LEU A 94 -6.88 6.20 -1.91
N THR A 95 -7.21 7.48 -1.72
CA THR A 95 -6.25 8.43 -1.13
C THR A 95 -5.85 8.06 0.29
N GLN A 96 -6.80 7.61 1.12
CA GLN A 96 -6.51 7.08 2.46
C GLN A 96 -5.74 5.77 2.36
N PHE A 97 -6.12 4.88 1.45
CA PHE A 97 -5.42 3.61 1.21
C PHE A 97 -3.94 3.86 0.93
N ALA A 98 -3.60 4.69 -0.07
CA ALA A 98 -2.22 4.99 -0.43
C ALA A 98 -1.44 5.65 0.72
N PHE A 99 -2.11 6.51 1.49
CA PHE A 99 -1.52 7.09 2.69
C PHE A 99 -1.22 6.04 3.78
N GLU A 100 -2.11 5.06 3.96
CA GLU A 100 -1.89 3.96 4.91
C GLU A 100 -0.69 3.10 4.51
N GLU A 101 -0.52 2.78 3.22
CA GLU A 101 0.66 2.04 2.73
C GLU A 101 1.97 2.84 2.89
N ALA A 102 1.93 4.16 2.67
CA ALA A 102 3.08 5.01 2.96
C ALA A 102 3.42 5.00 4.46
N LYS A 103 2.40 4.93 5.33
CA LYS A 103 2.55 4.82 6.78
C LYS A 103 3.05 3.43 7.20
N HIS A 104 2.73 2.38 6.44
CA HIS A 104 3.33 1.04 6.63
C HIS A 104 4.82 1.04 6.26
N THR A 105 5.17 1.59 5.10
CA THR A 105 6.56 1.81 4.69
C THR A 105 7.33 2.56 5.80
N GLN A 106 6.74 3.64 6.33
CA GLN A 106 7.32 4.42 7.42
C GLN A 106 7.58 3.58 8.67
N VAL A 107 6.58 2.83 9.16
CA VAL A 107 6.73 2.11 10.44
C VAL A 107 7.74 0.97 10.35
N PHE A 108 7.81 0.26 9.22
CA PHE A 108 8.85 -0.76 9.02
C PHE A 108 10.25 -0.13 8.97
N ARG A 109 10.40 1.04 8.34
CA ARG A 109 11.68 1.76 8.34
C ARG A 109 12.08 2.18 9.76
N MET A 110 11.14 2.71 10.53
CA MET A 110 11.35 3.07 11.94
C MET A 110 11.79 1.87 12.78
N TRP A 111 11.17 0.70 12.57
CA TRP A 111 11.56 -0.53 13.26
C TRP A 111 12.98 -0.98 12.89
N LEU A 112 13.32 -1.03 11.59
CA LEU A 112 14.67 -1.37 11.13
C LEU A 112 15.73 -0.42 11.73
N ASP A 113 15.43 0.87 11.81
CA ASP A 113 16.30 1.88 12.43
C ASP A 113 16.44 1.63 13.95
N ALA A 114 15.34 1.32 14.64
CA ALA A 114 15.34 1.06 16.08
C ALA A 114 16.23 -0.14 16.44
N VAL A 115 16.15 -1.24 15.68
CA VAL A 115 17.01 -2.43 15.87
C VAL A 115 18.43 -2.25 15.29
N GLY A 116 18.67 -1.19 14.53
CA GLY A 116 20.01 -0.77 14.10
C GLY A 116 20.47 -1.31 12.75
N ILE A 117 19.55 -1.66 11.87
CA ILE A 117 19.83 -2.16 10.52
C ILE A 117 19.90 -0.96 9.57
N ALA A 118 21.11 -0.59 9.15
CA ALA A 118 21.35 0.54 8.25
C ALA A 118 21.97 0.15 6.89
N ASP A 119 22.35 -1.11 6.72
CA ASP A 119 22.91 -1.61 5.47
C ASP A 119 21.86 -1.70 4.36
N ASP A 120 22.32 -1.76 3.10
CA ASP A 120 21.44 -2.04 1.96
C ASP A 120 20.89 -3.47 2.06
N LEU A 121 19.56 -3.60 1.88
CA LEU A 121 18.84 -4.88 2.03
C LEU A 121 18.45 -5.50 0.67
N HIS A 122 18.86 -4.94 -0.46
CA HIS A 122 18.48 -5.45 -1.78
C HIS A 122 19.06 -6.83 -2.06
N ASN A 123 20.21 -7.16 -1.46
CA ASN A 123 20.85 -8.47 -1.57
C ASN A 123 19.93 -9.62 -1.14
N TYR A 124 18.96 -9.39 -0.23
CA TYR A 124 17.99 -10.40 0.16
C TYR A 124 17.09 -10.84 -1.00
N PHE A 125 16.91 -10.01 -2.03
CA PHE A 125 16.05 -10.31 -3.18
C PHE A 125 16.75 -11.12 -4.27
N ASP A 126 18.08 -11.22 -4.27
CA ASP A 126 18.83 -11.99 -5.27
C ASP A 126 18.44 -13.47 -5.27
N GLU A 127 18.07 -14.00 -4.10
CA GLU A 127 17.61 -15.38 -3.90
C GLU A 127 16.08 -15.52 -3.83
N LEU A 128 15.33 -14.48 -4.21
CA LEU A 128 13.86 -14.45 -4.17
C LEU A 128 13.23 -14.17 -5.54
N PRO A 129 13.39 -15.08 -6.54
CA PRO A 129 12.87 -14.85 -7.88
C PRO A 129 11.35 -14.67 -7.92
N ALA A 130 10.60 -15.38 -7.06
CA ALA A 130 9.14 -15.24 -6.98
C ALA A 130 8.70 -13.87 -6.45
N TYR A 131 9.42 -13.32 -5.46
CA TYR A 131 9.16 -11.99 -4.94
C TYR A 131 9.40 -10.93 -6.04
N ARG A 132 10.53 -11.06 -6.74
CA ARG A 132 10.87 -10.16 -7.85
C ARG A 132 9.82 -10.21 -8.95
N GLN A 133 9.43 -11.39 -9.40
CA GLN A 133 8.36 -11.53 -10.38
C GLN A 133 7.08 -10.81 -9.92
N MET A 134 6.65 -11.02 -8.67
CA MET A 134 5.41 -10.43 -8.17
C MET A 134 5.48 -8.89 -8.05
N PHE A 135 6.48 -8.35 -7.37
CA PHE A 135 6.51 -6.93 -7.00
C PHE A 135 7.29 -6.03 -7.96
N TYR A 136 8.19 -6.58 -8.79
CA TYR A 136 8.95 -5.78 -9.76
C TYR A 136 8.32 -5.85 -11.15
N GLU A 137 7.53 -6.90 -11.44
CA GLU A 137 6.97 -7.13 -12.78
C GLU A 137 5.45 -7.17 -12.75
N GLU A 138 4.83 -8.17 -12.13
CA GLU A 138 3.39 -8.44 -12.26
C GLU A 138 2.51 -7.34 -11.65
N LEU A 139 2.82 -6.88 -10.42
CA LEU A 139 2.08 -5.83 -9.74
C LEU A 139 2.10 -4.49 -10.51
N PRO A 140 3.27 -3.90 -10.81
CA PRO A 140 3.30 -2.62 -11.53
C PRO A 140 2.71 -2.75 -12.93
N GLN A 141 2.98 -3.84 -13.68
CA GLN A 141 2.39 -4.03 -15.01
C GLN A 141 0.86 -4.11 -14.96
N SER A 142 0.30 -4.81 -13.97
CA SER A 142 -1.13 -4.98 -13.83
C SER A 142 -1.84 -3.68 -13.48
N LEU A 143 -1.26 -2.85 -12.59
CA LEU A 143 -1.89 -1.59 -12.21
C LEU A 143 -1.62 -0.48 -13.24
N ASP A 144 -0.43 -0.39 -13.82
CA ASP A 144 -0.13 0.61 -14.86
C ASP A 144 -1.01 0.44 -16.11
N ALA A 145 -1.49 -0.77 -16.40
CA ALA A 145 -2.46 -1.00 -17.46
C ALA A 145 -3.71 -0.10 -17.33
N LEU A 146 -4.13 0.24 -16.11
CA LEU A 146 -5.29 1.09 -15.82
C LEU A 146 -5.12 2.53 -16.31
N TYR A 147 -3.89 3.02 -16.54
CA TYR A 147 -3.68 4.32 -17.18
C TYR A 147 -4.19 4.34 -18.63
N THR A 148 -4.17 3.20 -19.29
CA THR A 148 -4.54 3.06 -20.71
C THR A 148 -5.91 2.42 -20.91
N ASP A 149 -6.26 1.44 -20.07
CA ASP A 149 -7.51 0.71 -20.13
C ASP A 149 -8.09 0.51 -18.72
N PRO A 150 -8.94 1.44 -18.24
CA PRO A 150 -9.64 1.28 -16.97
C PRO A 150 -10.89 0.38 -17.10
N SER A 151 -11.09 -0.32 -18.22
CA SER A 151 -12.30 -1.12 -18.42
C SER A 151 -12.34 -2.34 -17.50
N GLN A 152 -13.55 -2.73 -17.11
CA GLN A 152 -13.73 -3.96 -16.35
C GLN A 152 -13.25 -5.17 -17.18
N PRO A 153 -12.53 -6.14 -16.58
CA PRO A 153 -12.18 -7.35 -17.28
C PRO A 153 -13.45 -7.99 -17.84
N ARG A 154 -13.41 -8.41 -19.10
CA ARG A 154 -14.54 -9.09 -19.75
C ARG A 154 -14.96 -10.24 -18.84
N ARG A 155 -16.18 -10.18 -18.30
CA ARG A 155 -16.78 -11.34 -17.63
C ARG A 155 -16.70 -12.50 -18.61
N TYR A 156 -15.90 -13.51 -18.30
CA TYR A 156 -16.02 -14.79 -18.99
C TYR A 156 -17.45 -15.26 -18.75
N GLY A 157 -18.29 -15.13 -19.79
CA GLY A 157 -19.66 -15.58 -19.73
C GLY A 157 -19.64 -17.07 -19.42
N HIS A 158 -20.16 -17.44 -18.25
CA HIS A 158 -20.66 -18.79 -18.04
C HIS A 158 -21.69 -19.05 -19.14
N ARG A 159 -21.34 -19.94 -20.07
CA ARG A 159 -22.31 -20.63 -20.91
C ARG A 159 -23.07 -21.65 -20.07
#